data_AF-A0A533VGW3-F1
#
_entry.id   AF-A0A533VGW3-F1
#
_cell.length_a   1.000
_cell.length_b   1.000
_cell.length_c   1.000
_cell.angle_alpha   90.00
_cell.angle_beta   90.00
_cell.angle_gamma   90.00
#
_symmetry.space_group_name_H-M   'P 1'
#
loop_
_entity.id
_entity.type
_entity.pdbx_description
1 polymer ?
#
loop_
_entity_poly.entity_id
_entity_poly.type
_entity_poly.pdbx_seq_one_letter_code
_entity_poly.pdbx_strand_id
1 'polypeptide(L)'
;MNQQKILLIDVEAVISNSNLNIGDLQMKQLIIRIPLFGRTLAFQIRTWIAKISTHYGVTNQTPDGYFIPMWDFAEDRDLEDIMNSLSKVQDEFGLSTIYVLQTFPTESYRAVCFDKLIFTKSMGIICMTDNIDHQYLRFSWIRLRCVLRLSKKTDREERLVGVLPSFKEKYEKSLDHQAVFSKFYDGIPKPTLDKVRVTLSKYESFR
;
A
#
# COMPACT_ATOMS: atom_id res chain seq x y z
N MET A 1 -69.80 -16.65 9.29
CA MET A 1 -69.13 -16.24 8.04
C MET A 1 -68.18 -15.10 8.36
N ASN A 2 -66.88 -15.39 8.47
CA ASN A 2 -65.83 -14.40 8.72
C ASN A 2 -65.55 -13.64 7.42
N GLN A 3 -65.86 -12.35 7.37
CA GLN A 3 -65.34 -11.46 6.33
C GLN A 3 -63.88 -11.15 6.66
N GLN A 4 -62.95 -11.77 5.95
CA GLN A 4 -61.56 -11.30 5.90
C GLN A 4 -61.55 -9.93 5.21
N LYS A 5 -61.45 -8.86 5.99
CA LYS A 5 -61.06 -7.54 5.48
C LYS A 5 -59.59 -7.63 5.09
N ILE A 6 -59.31 -7.78 3.80
CA ILE A 6 -57.99 -7.49 3.23
C ILE A 6 -57.82 -5.98 3.34
N LEU A 7 -57.04 -5.53 4.34
CA LEU A 7 -56.59 -4.15 4.40
C LEU A 7 -55.55 -4.00 3.29
N LEU A 8 -55.96 -3.46 2.14
CA LEU A 8 -55.05 -2.91 1.15
C LEU A 8 -54.42 -1.67 1.78
N ILE A 9 -53.27 -1.84 2.43
CA ILE A 9 -52.42 -0.71 2.80
C ILE A 9 -51.69 -0.36 1.51
N ASP A 10 -52.06 0.74 0.89
CA ASP A 10 -51.24 1.36 -0.16
C ASP A 10 -49.90 1.74 0.47
N VAL A 11 -48.91 0.87 0.28
CA VAL A 11 -47.53 1.15 0.71
C VAL A 11 -46.90 2.03 -0.35
N GLU A 12 -47.12 3.34 -0.24
CA GLU A 12 -46.37 4.32 -1.03
C GLU A 12 -44.92 4.35 -0.51
N ALA A 13 -44.05 3.60 -1.18
CA ALA A 13 -42.62 3.70 -0.94
C ALA A 13 -42.12 5.04 -1.50
N VAL A 14 -41.73 5.96 -0.61
CA VAL A 14 -41.11 7.23 -1.04
C VAL A 14 -39.64 6.96 -1.33
N ILE A 15 -39.31 6.95 -2.63
CA ILE A 15 -37.95 6.82 -3.17
C ILE A 15 -37.39 8.22 -3.38
N SER A 16 -36.37 8.60 -2.60
CA SER A 16 -35.62 9.83 -2.85
C SER A 16 -34.19 9.50 -3.29
N ASN A 17 -33.83 9.97 -4.48
CA ASN A 17 -32.48 9.88 -5.01
C ASN A 17 -31.78 11.23 -4.87
N SER A 18 -30.56 11.21 -4.35
CA SER A 18 -29.69 12.38 -4.37
C SER A 18 -28.30 12.02 -4.85
N ASN A 19 -27.71 12.90 -5.64
CA ASN A 19 -26.33 12.82 -6.08
C ASN A 19 -25.55 13.90 -5.34
N LEU A 20 -24.44 13.52 -4.72
CA LEU A 20 -23.52 14.44 -4.09
C LEU A 20 -22.14 14.23 -4.72
N ASN A 21 -21.56 15.29 -5.25
CA ASN A 21 -20.20 15.28 -5.80
C ASN A 21 -19.24 15.86 -4.77
N ILE A 22 -18.19 15.12 -4.42
CA ILE A 22 -17.11 15.59 -3.58
C ILE A 22 -15.81 15.29 -4.32
N GLY A 23 -15.25 16.27 -5.01
CA GLY A 23 -14.12 16.05 -5.94
C GLY A 23 -14.50 15.12 -7.09
N ASP A 24 -13.69 14.10 -7.35
CA ASP A 24 -13.92 13.08 -8.39
C ASP A 24 -14.88 11.96 -7.96
N LEU A 25 -15.30 11.94 -6.69
CA LEU A 25 -16.19 10.93 -6.14
C LEU A 25 -17.65 11.32 -6.39
N GLN A 26 -18.39 10.44 -7.06
CA GLN A 26 -19.84 10.54 -7.16
C GLN A 26 -20.49 9.64 -6.11
N MET A 27 -21.19 10.25 -5.15
CA MET A 27 -21.98 9.53 -4.18
C MET A 27 -23.44 9.55 -4.64
N LYS A 28 -23.99 8.38 -4.97
CA LYS A 28 -25.42 8.21 -5.21
C LYS A 28 -26.05 7.64 -3.96
N GLN A 29 -27.09 8.33 -3.50
CA GLN A 29 -27.83 7.97 -2.31
C GLN A 29 -29.26 7.61 -2.71
N LEU A 30 -29.70 6.46 -2.23
CA LEU A 30 -31.09 6.02 -2.31
C LEU A 30 -31.61 5.87 -0.88
N ILE A 31 -32.69 6.61 -0.57
CA ILE A 31 -33.45 6.40 0.66
C ILE A 31 -34.79 5.76 0.28
N ILE A 32 -35.09 4.62 0.89
CA ILE A 32 -36.39 3.95 0.78
C ILE A 32 -37.08 4.10 2.12
N ARG A 33 -38.24 4.77 2.13
CA ARG A 33 -39.10 4.89 3.32
C ARG A 33 -40.33 4.03 3.15
N ILE A 34 -40.57 3.12 4.10
CA ILE A 34 -41.69 2.19 4.10
C ILE A 34 -42.53 2.47 5.36
N PRO A 35 -43.72 3.08 5.22
CA PRO A 35 -44.64 3.23 6.33
C PRO A 35 -45.26 1.87 6.68
N LEU A 36 -45.10 1.44 7.92
CA LEU A 36 -45.61 0.17 8.46
C LEU A 36 -46.16 0.40 9.88
N PHE A 37 -47.44 0.10 10.10
CA PHE A 37 -48.10 0.13 11.42
C PHE A 37 -47.90 1.45 12.21
N GLY A 38 -48.06 2.60 11.55
CA GLY A 38 -47.91 3.92 12.19
C GLY A 38 -46.46 4.33 12.47
N ARG A 39 -45.47 3.57 12.00
CA ARG A 39 -44.03 3.89 12.05
C ARG A 39 -43.46 3.91 10.64
N THR A 40 -42.35 4.62 10.42
CA THR A 40 -41.65 4.62 9.13
C THR A 40 -40.32 3.89 9.27
N LEU A 41 -40.12 2.82 8.51
CA LEU A 41 -38.81 2.19 8.33
C LEU A 41 -38.08 2.91 7.20
N ALA A 42 -36.85 3.37 7.45
CA ALA A 42 -36.02 4.03 6.44
C ALA A 42 -34.75 3.23 6.19
N PHE A 43 -34.51 2.84 4.94
CA PHE A 43 -33.26 2.24 4.48
C PHE A 43 -32.47 3.28 3.69
N GLN A 44 -31.21 3.49 4.08
CA GLN A 44 -30.30 4.37 3.36
C GLN A 44 -29.22 3.52 2.69
N ILE A 45 -29.19 3.54 1.36
CA ILE A 45 -28.14 2.92 0.55
C ILE A 45 -27.27 4.04 -0.01
N ARG A 46 -25.97 3.99 0.27
CA ARG A 46 -24.98 4.90 -0.29
C ARG A 46 -24.06 4.12 -1.20
N THR A 47 -24.01 4.51 -2.48
CA THR A 47 -23.09 3.93 -3.47
C THR A 47 -22.07 4.99 -3.87
N TRP A 48 -20.81 4.60 -3.90
CA TRP A 48 -19.70 5.46 -4.27
C TRP A 48 -19.18 4.98 -5.62
N ILE A 49 -19.27 5.84 -6.63
CA ILE A 49 -18.66 5.61 -7.94
C ILE A 49 -17.33 6.36 -7.92
N ALA A 50 -16.25 5.59 -7.78
CA ALA A 50 -14.88 6.09 -7.74
C ALA A 50 -14.13 5.68 -9.01
N LYS A 51 -13.20 6.53 -9.47
CA LYS A 51 -12.36 6.21 -10.62
C LYS A 51 -11.34 5.16 -10.18
N ILE A 52 -11.33 4.01 -10.85
CA ILE A 52 -10.38 2.93 -10.57
C ILE A 52 -9.01 3.33 -11.16
N SER A 53 -8.00 3.48 -10.31
CA SER A 53 -6.61 3.62 -10.75
C SER A 53 -5.86 2.29 -10.58
N THR A 54 -5.25 1.80 -11.66
CA THR A 54 -4.36 0.62 -11.62
C THR A 54 -2.95 1.05 -11.22
N HIS A 55 -2.37 0.35 -10.24
CA HIS A 55 -1.01 0.56 -9.77
C HIS A 55 -0.19 -0.72 -9.86
N TYR A 56 1.10 -0.56 -10.14
CA TYR A 56 2.07 -1.64 -10.19
C TYR A 56 3.10 -1.44 -9.06
N GLY A 57 3.31 -2.50 -8.28
CA GLY A 57 4.39 -2.57 -7.30
C GLY A 57 5.26 -3.79 -7.51
N VAL A 58 6.51 -3.71 -7.05
CA VAL A 58 7.43 -4.84 -6.98
C VAL A 58 7.25 -5.52 -5.63
N THR A 59 7.07 -6.84 -5.62
CA THR A 59 7.05 -7.62 -4.38
C THR A 59 8.46 -7.81 -3.87
N ASN A 60 8.64 -8.06 -2.58
CA ASN A 60 9.96 -8.35 -2.03
C ASN A 60 10.44 -9.81 -2.16
N GLN A 61 9.63 -10.69 -2.76
CA GLN A 61 9.96 -12.11 -2.89
C GLN A 61 10.93 -12.34 -4.05
N THR A 62 11.97 -13.13 -3.80
CA THR A 62 12.99 -13.50 -4.79
C THR A 62 12.62 -14.84 -5.49
N PRO A 63 13.17 -15.12 -6.68
CA PRO A 63 12.87 -16.35 -7.43
C PRO A 63 13.23 -17.64 -6.69
N ASP A 64 14.23 -17.58 -5.82
CA ASP A 64 14.74 -18.67 -4.99
C ASP A 64 14.01 -18.81 -3.63
N GLY A 65 12.90 -18.08 -3.43
CA GLY A 65 12.04 -18.23 -2.25
C GLY A 65 12.48 -17.43 -1.02
N TYR A 66 13.49 -16.58 -1.15
CA TYR A 66 13.88 -15.59 -0.13
C TYR A 66 13.10 -14.29 -0.30
N PHE A 67 13.40 -13.34 0.59
CA PHE A 67 12.76 -12.05 0.68
C PHE A 67 13.80 -10.98 0.92
N ILE A 68 13.62 -9.81 0.32
CA ILE A 68 14.42 -8.63 0.65
C ILE A 68 13.66 -7.71 1.60
N PRO A 69 14.34 -7.00 2.52
CA PRO A 69 13.66 -6.03 3.37
C PRO A 69 13.28 -4.78 2.55
N MET A 70 12.01 -4.42 2.65
CA MET A 70 11.42 -3.22 2.06
C MET A 70 10.65 -2.48 3.14
N TRP A 71 10.85 -1.17 3.25
CA TRP A 71 10.19 -0.33 4.25
C TRP A 71 9.28 0.69 3.56
N ASP A 72 8.12 0.94 4.14
CA ASP A 72 7.22 2.04 3.80
C ASP A 72 6.92 2.79 5.12
N PHE A 73 7.39 4.02 5.22
CA PHE A 73 7.28 4.81 6.43
C PHE A 73 5.95 5.55 6.47
N ALA A 74 5.46 5.82 7.67
CA ALA A 74 4.31 6.71 7.83
C ALA A 74 4.61 8.08 7.19
N GLU A 75 3.58 8.73 6.65
CA GLU A 75 3.70 10.10 6.11
C GLU A 75 4.07 11.09 7.22
N ASP A 76 4.61 12.25 6.83
CA ASP A 76 5.02 13.34 7.72
C ASP A 76 6.07 12.90 8.76
N ARG A 77 7.17 12.36 8.23
CA ARG A 77 8.33 11.91 9.02
C ARG A 77 9.60 12.56 8.50
N ASP A 78 10.46 12.99 9.41
CA ASP A 78 11.74 13.57 9.04
C ASP A 78 12.68 12.52 8.45
N LEU A 79 13.39 12.90 7.38
CA LEU A 79 14.37 12.02 6.74
C LEU A 79 15.48 11.61 7.72
N GLU A 80 15.90 12.51 8.61
CA GLU A 80 16.93 12.23 9.61
C GLU A 80 16.50 11.12 10.58
N ASP A 81 15.25 11.15 11.07
CA ASP A 81 14.71 10.12 11.95
C ASP A 81 14.64 8.75 11.25
N ILE A 82 14.23 8.75 9.99
CA ILE A 82 14.20 7.54 9.16
C ILE A 82 15.60 6.97 8.98
N MET A 83 16.58 7.81 8.63
CA MET A 83 17.97 7.41 8.45
C MET A 83 18.55 6.85 9.75
N ASN A 84 18.30 7.50 10.89
CA ASN A 84 18.76 7.05 12.20
C ASN A 84 18.15 5.70 12.58
N SER A 85 16.86 5.49 12.33
CA SER A 85 16.21 4.21 12.62
C SER A 85 16.74 3.07 11.71
N LEU A 86 16.90 3.35 10.41
CA LEU A 86 17.50 2.41 9.46
C LEU A 86 18.94 2.05 9.82
N SER A 87 19.74 3.01 10.29
CA SER A 87 21.13 2.77 10.70
C SER A 87 21.20 1.79 11.88
N LYS A 88 20.30 1.90 12.87
CA LYS A 88 20.26 0.99 14.02
C LYS A 88 20.03 -0.46 13.58
N VAL A 89 19.00 -0.69 12.76
CA VAL A 89 18.70 -2.04 12.26
C VAL A 89 19.76 -2.54 11.27
N GLN A 90 20.36 -1.65 10.46
CA GLN A 90 21.48 -2.02 9.59
C GLN A 90 22.65 -2.58 10.41
N ASP A 91 23.01 -1.90 11.49
CA ASP A 91 24.13 -2.30 12.34
C ASP A 91 23.84 -3.56 13.15
N GLU A 92 22.65 -3.66 13.75
CA GLU A 92 22.22 -4.79 14.56
C GLU A 92 22.17 -6.09 13.75
N PHE A 93 21.59 -6.04 12.55
CA PHE A 93 21.40 -7.23 11.73
C PHE A 93 22.57 -7.50 10.78
N GLY A 94 23.45 -6.52 10.57
CA GLY A 94 24.56 -6.57 9.62
C GLY A 94 24.07 -6.52 8.18
N LEU A 95 23.14 -5.62 7.89
CA LEU A 95 22.57 -5.45 6.55
C LEU A 95 23.58 -4.73 5.64
N SER A 96 23.50 -5.01 4.34
CA SER A 96 24.21 -4.26 3.32
C SER A 96 23.60 -2.87 3.12
N THR A 97 24.09 -2.13 2.13
CA THR A 97 23.66 -0.76 1.83
C THR A 97 22.14 -0.65 1.72
N ILE A 98 21.57 0.29 2.48
CA ILE A 98 20.14 0.63 2.42
C ILE A 98 19.97 1.90 1.58
N TYR A 99 19.01 1.87 0.65
CA TYR A 99 18.67 3.00 -0.20
C TYR A 99 17.33 3.57 0.23
N VAL A 100 17.28 4.89 0.45
CA VAL A 100 16.09 5.62 0.91
C VAL A 100 15.52 6.46 -0.23
N LEU A 101 14.24 6.25 -0.49
CA LEU A 101 13.50 6.77 -1.62
C LEU A 101 12.41 7.72 -1.09
N GLN A 102 12.14 8.81 -1.79
CA GLN A 102 11.09 9.75 -1.44
C GLN A 102 10.14 9.98 -2.61
N THR A 103 8.85 10.08 -2.31
CA THR A 103 7.85 10.59 -3.25
C THR A 103 7.69 12.10 -3.08
N PHE A 104 8.32 12.91 -3.93
CA PHE A 104 8.18 14.37 -3.94
C PHE A 104 6.81 14.81 -4.51
N PRO A 105 6.18 15.89 -3.99
CA PRO A 105 6.62 16.77 -2.89
C PRO A 105 6.23 16.29 -1.48
N THR A 106 5.74 15.06 -1.34
CA THR A 106 5.30 14.53 -0.04
C THR A 106 6.47 14.04 0.82
N GLU A 107 6.36 14.16 2.14
CA GLU A 107 7.28 13.53 3.10
C GLU A 107 6.91 12.05 3.30
N SER A 108 6.84 11.32 2.19
CA SER A 108 6.59 9.88 2.15
C SER A 108 7.87 9.19 1.70
N TYR A 109 8.44 8.41 2.61
CA TYR A 109 9.71 7.73 2.41
C TYR A 109 9.52 6.23 2.36
N ARG A 110 10.38 5.58 1.57
CA ARG A 110 10.50 4.13 1.47
C ARG A 110 11.97 3.78 1.55
N ALA A 111 12.27 2.55 1.93
CA ALA A 111 13.64 2.07 1.84
C ALA A 111 13.69 0.66 1.26
N VAL A 112 14.85 0.31 0.71
CA VAL A 112 15.14 -1.03 0.22
C VAL A 112 16.59 -1.40 0.54
N CYS A 113 16.79 -2.64 0.98
CA CYS A 113 18.09 -3.28 1.03
C CYS A 113 17.95 -4.61 0.28
N PHE A 114 18.99 -5.00 -0.46
CA PHE A 114 18.90 -6.13 -1.39
C PHE A 114 19.28 -7.47 -0.76
N ASP A 115 19.56 -7.52 0.55
CA ASP A 115 19.91 -8.75 1.25
C ASP A 115 18.79 -9.77 1.21
N LYS A 116 19.11 -11.01 0.81
CA LYS A 116 18.19 -12.14 0.81
C LYS A 116 18.09 -12.72 2.22
N LEU A 117 16.86 -12.71 2.73
CA LEU A 117 16.50 -13.15 4.07
C LEU A 117 15.30 -14.09 4.00
N ILE A 118 15.14 -14.93 5.02
CA ILE A 118 13.85 -15.64 5.22
C ILE A 118 12.76 -14.63 5.59
N PHE A 119 11.52 -14.92 5.23
CA PHE A 119 10.39 -14.00 5.42
C PHE A 119 10.28 -13.46 6.86
N THR A 120 10.33 -14.34 7.86
CA THR A 120 10.21 -13.97 9.27
C THR A 120 11.30 -13.01 9.73
N LYS A 121 12.53 -13.19 9.23
CA LYS A 121 13.65 -12.30 9.53
C LYS A 121 13.51 -10.95 8.83
N SER A 122 13.13 -10.96 7.55
CA SER A 122 12.84 -9.73 6.82
C SER A 122 11.74 -8.92 7.52
N MET A 123 10.65 -9.55 7.92
CA MET A 123 9.57 -8.88 8.65
C MET A 123 10.00 -8.44 10.05
N GLY A 124 10.77 -9.25 10.78
CA GLY A 124 11.29 -8.88 12.10
C GLY A 124 12.11 -7.58 12.06
N ILE A 125 13.00 -7.46 11.08
CA ILE A 125 13.78 -6.23 10.84
C ILE A 125 12.86 -5.03 10.59
N ILE A 126 11.88 -5.19 9.69
CA ILE A 126 10.93 -4.10 9.37
C ILE A 126 10.14 -3.69 10.63
N CYS A 127 9.65 -4.65 11.41
CA CYS A 127 8.91 -4.38 12.65
C CYS A 127 9.75 -3.72 13.75
N MET A 128 11.08 -3.95 13.77
CA MET A 128 12.02 -3.31 14.70
C MET A 128 12.50 -1.94 14.23
N THR A 129 12.11 -1.53 13.02
CA THR A 129 12.40 -0.19 12.51
C THR A 129 11.30 0.76 12.98
N ASP A 130 11.69 1.90 13.53
CA ASP A 130 10.77 2.94 13.98
C ASP A 130 10.06 3.61 12.78
N ASN A 131 8.93 4.26 13.04
CA ASN A 131 8.19 5.09 12.06
C ASN A 131 7.57 4.36 10.86
N ILE A 132 7.48 3.04 10.89
CA ILE A 132 6.84 2.25 9.82
C ILE A 132 5.32 2.43 9.82
N ASP A 133 4.73 2.53 8.62
CA ASP A 133 3.28 2.56 8.48
C ASP A 133 2.66 1.23 8.99
N HIS A 134 1.81 1.32 10.01
CA HIS A 134 1.12 0.17 10.58
C HIS A 134 0.23 -0.57 9.57
N GLN A 135 -0.37 0.14 8.60
CA GLN A 135 -1.15 -0.51 7.54
C GLN A 135 -0.23 -1.28 6.60
N TYR A 136 0.93 -0.74 6.28
CA TYR A 136 1.95 -1.44 5.51
C TYR A 136 2.37 -2.75 6.21
N LEU A 137 2.65 -2.72 7.51
CA LEU A 137 2.97 -3.92 8.29
C LEU A 137 1.82 -4.93 8.28
N ARG A 138 0.61 -4.47 8.56
CA ARG A 138 -0.60 -5.31 8.59
C ARG A 138 -0.80 -6.03 7.26
N PHE A 139 -0.76 -5.31 6.15
CA PHE A 139 -0.96 -5.91 4.83
C PHE A 139 0.20 -6.80 4.40
N SER A 140 1.42 -6.46 4.77
CA SER A 140 2.59 -7.29 4.48
C SER A 140 2.52 -8.64 5.19
N TRP A 141 2.06 -8.64 6.45
CA TRP A 141 1.85 -9.87 7.21
C TRP A 141 0.72 -10.74 6.61
N ILE A 142 -0.44 -10.14 6.33
CA ILE A 142 -1.60 -10.86 5.76
C ILE A 142 -1.24 -11.49 4.40
N ARG A 143 -0.46 -10.79 3.58
CA ARG A 143 -0.10 -11.23 2.23
C ARG A 143 1.14 -12.12 2.18
N LEU A 144 1.84 -12.27 3.31
CA LEU A 144 3.15 -12.94 3.41
C LEU A 144 4.18 -12.40 2.41
N ARG A 145 4.11 -11.09 2.11
CA ARG A 145 5.05 -10.37 1.24
C ARG A 145 4.87 -8.87 1.40
N CYS A 146 5.96 -8.14 1.26
CA CYS A 146 5.97 -6.68 1.12
C CYS A 146 5.80 -6.29 -0.35
N VAL A 147 5.26 -5.10 -0.60
CA VAL A 147 5.12 -4.54 -1.95
C VAL A 147 5.44 -3.05 -1.90
N LEU A 148 6.43 -2.62 -2.70
CA LEU A 148 6.68 -1.19 -2.94
C LEU A 148 6.13 -0.78 -4.31
N ARG A 149 5.43 0.35 -4.35
CA ARG A 149 4.89 0.92 -5.58
C ARG A 149 6.04 1.42 -6.46
N LEU A 150 5.99 1.09 -7.76
CA LEU A 150 6.89 1.64 -8.78
C LEU A 150 6.18 2.66 -9.68
N SER A 151 4.85 2.56 -9.82
CA SER A 151 4.07 3.49 -10.63
C SER A 151 4.04 4.88 -9.98
N LYS A 152 4.53 5.90 -10.70
CA LYS A 152 4.40 7.30 -10.27
C LYS A 152 2.93 7.68 -10.11
N LYS A 153 2.58 8.39 -9.03
CA LYS A 153 1.31 9.11 -8.98
C LYS A 153 1.43 10.32 -9.93
N THR A 154 0.35 10.70 -10.60
CA THR A 154 0.28 11.94 -11.39
C THR A 154 0.80 13.11 -10.54
N ASP A 155 1.68 13.93 -11.13
CA ASP A 155 2.31 15.10 -10.49
C ASP A 155 3.21 14.77 -9.28
N ARG A 156 3.66 13.52 -9.16
CA ARG A 156 4.64 13.12 -8.14
C ARG A 156 5.87 12.48 -8.77
N GLU A 157 7.01 12.75 -8.16
CA GLU A 157 8.29 12.20 -8.57
C GLU A 157 8.85 11.30 -7.48
N GLU A 158 9.48 10.21 -7.88
CA GLU A 158 10.17 9.30 -6.98
C GLU A 158 11.67 9.59 -7.10
N ARG A 159 12.36 9.85 -5.99
CA ARG A 159 13.77 10.25 -5.96
C ARG A 159 14.54 9.40 -4.95
N LEU A 160 15.80 9.09 -5.25
CA LEU A 160 16.75 8.58 -4.25
C LEU A 160 17.23 9.77 -3.42
N VAL A 161 17.01 9.74 -2.11
CA VAL A 161 17.31 10.87 -1.21
C VAL A 161 18.31 10.52 -0.12
N GLY A 162 18.55 9.24 0.12
CA GLY A 162 19.51 8.77 1.12
C GLY A 162 20.14 7.45 0.74
N VAL A 163 21.39 7.26 1.13
CA VAL A 163 22.13 6.01 1.02
C VAL A 163 22.84 5.78 2.34
N LEU A 164 22.52 4.68 3.02
CA LEU A 164 23.27 4.22 4.19
C LEU A 164 24.27 3.15 3.74
N PRO A 165 25.53 3.49 3.47
CA PRO A 165 26.53 2.50 3.07
C PRO A 165 26.81 1.55 4.23
N SER A 166 27.02 0.28 3.90
CA SER A 166 27.48 -0.72 4.86
C SER A 166 28.65 -1.48 4.26
N PHE A 167 29.63 -1.78 5.11
CA PHE A 167 30.76 -2.65 4.78
C PHE A 167 30.54 -4.09 5.31
N LYS A 168 29.37 -4.36 5.89
CA LYS A 168 28.98 -5.67 6.42
C LYS A 168 28.24 -6.42 5.32
N GLU A 169 28.94 -7.32 4.65
CA GLU A 169 28.43 -8.15 3.55
C GLU A 169 27.98 -9.52 4.05
N LYS A 170 27.03 -9.54 5.00
CA LYS A 170 26.64 -10.76 5.71
C LYS A 170 25.70 -11.67 4.91
N TYR A 171 24.95 -11.09 3.97
CA TYR A 171 23.90 -11.78 3.23
C TYR A 171 24.15 -11.70 1.73
N GLU A 172 23.73 -12.73 1.01
CA GLU A 172 23.72 -12.68 -0.45
C GLU A 172 22.64 -11.69 -0.93
N LYS A 173 22.94 -10.90 -1.97
CA LYS A 173 22.01 -9.89 -2.50
C LYS A 173 21.13 -10.42 -3.62
N SER A 174 19.90 -9.91 -3.71
CA SER A 174 19.04 -10.09 -4.86
C SER A 174 19.38 -9.10 -5.96
N LEU A 175 20.20 -9.57 -6.91
CA LEU A 175 20.53 -8.78 -8.11
C LEU A 175 19.28 -8.48 -8.96
N ASP A 176 18.30 -9.37 -8.98
CA ASP A 176 17.03 -9.19 -9.69
C ASP A 176 16.30 -7.91 -9.21
N HIS A 177 16.18 -7.71 -7.90
CA HIS A 177 15.58 -6.50 -7.34
C HIS A 177 16.46 -5.28 -7.57
N GLN A 178 17.77 -5.41 -7.39
CA GLN A 178 18.70 -4.31 -7.65
C GLN A 178 18.63 -3.82 -9.10
N ALA A 179 18.48 -4.72 -10.07
CA ALA A 179 18.27 -4.40 -11.48
C ALA A 179 16.96 -3.69 -11.75
N VAL A 180 15.90 -3.98 -11.01
CA VAL A 180 14.62 -3.27 -11.11
C VAL A 180 14.77 -1.87 -10.55
N PHE A 181 15.21 -1.73 -9.31
CA PHE A 181 15.28 -0.43 -8.65
C PHE A 181 16.27 0.52 -9.33
N SER A 182 17.41 0.03 -9.83
CA SER A 182 18.36 0.85 -10.60
C SER A 182 17.86 1.36 -11.96
N LYS A 183 16.71 0.87 -12.45
CA LYS A 183 16.02 1.46 -13.62
C LYS A 183 15.16 2.66 -13.26
N PHE A 184 14.68 2.73 -12.00
CA PHE A 184 13.76 3.78 -11.55
C PHE A 184 14.46 4.86 -10.74
N TYR A 185 15.60 4.54 -10.13
CA TYR A 185 16.32 5.42 -9.21
C TYR A 185 17.79 5.53 -9.59
N ASP A 186 18.18 6.73 -10.02
CA ASP A 186 19.57 7.06 -10.28
C ASP A 186 20.39 6.99 -8.98
N GLY A 187 21.59 6.42 -9.05
CA GLY A 187 22.47 6.21 -7.89
C GLY A 187 22.46 4.78 -7.30
N ILE A 188 21.48 3.95 -7.66
CA ILE A 188 21.53 2.51 -7.33
C ILE A 188 22.41 1.79 -8.37
N PRO A 189 23.45 1.03 -7.95
CA PRO A 189 24.34 0.35 -8.89
C PRO A 189 23.57 -0.65 -9.76
N LYS A 190 23.84 -0.64 -11.07
CA LYS A 190 23.24 -1.54 -12.05
C LYS A 190 24.02 -2.87 -12.05
N PRO A 191 23.40 -3.99 -11.68
CA PRO A 191 24.06 -5.29 -11.76
C PRO A 191 24.03 -5.81 -13.22
N THR A 192 24.98 -6.68 -13.55
CA THR A 192 24.99 -7.41 -14.83
C THR A 192 24.11 -8.65 -14.71
N LEU A 193 23.03 -8.73 -15.48
CA LEU A 193 22.10 -9.86 -15.50
C LEU A 193 21.57 -10.11 -16.92
N ASP A 194 21.45 -11.38 -17.29
CA ASP A 194 20.84 -11.79 -18.57
C ASP A 194 19.32 -11.59 -18.58
N LYS A 195 18.68 -11.81 -17.43
CA LYS A 195 17.23 -11.67 -17.26
C LYS A 195 16.88 -11.26 -15.84
N VAL A 196 15.92 -10.34 -15.72
CA VAL A 196 15.35 -9.91 -14.44
C VAL A 196 14.12 -10.74 -14.11
N ARG A 197 14.09 -11.31 -12.91
CA ARG A 197 13.02 -12.17 -12.40
C ARG A 197 12.50 -11.59 -11.09
N VAL A 198 11.53 -10.69 -11.19
CA VAL A 198 10.79 -10.19 -10.03
C VAL A 198 9.30 -10.44 -10.22
N THR A 199 8.60 -10.64 -9.11
CA THR A 199 7.14 -10.70 -9.12
C THR A 199 6.59 -9.28 -9.00
N LEU A 200 5.68 -8.92 -9.91
CA LEU A 200 4.95 -7.67 -9.85
C LEU A 200 3.57 -7.90 -9.25
N SER A 201 3.14 -7.00 -8.38
CA SER A 201 1.78 -6.98 -7.86
C SER A 201 1.00 -5.84 -8.51
N LYS A 202 -0.05 -6.19 -9.25
CA LYS A 202 -1.08 -5.24 -9.67
C LYS A 202 -2.04 -5.02 -8.50
N TYR A 203 -2.40 -3.77 -8.23
CA TYR A 203 -3.53 -3.48 -7.35
C TYR A 203 -4.30 -2.27 -7.83
N GLU A 204 -5.60 -2.30 -7.57
CA GLU A 204 -6.54 -1.27 -7.94
C GLU A 204 -6.90 -0.49 -6.68
N SER A 205 -6.83 0.84 -6.76
CA SER A 205 -7.29 1.70 -5.68
C SER A 205 -8.40 2.61 -6.18
N PHE A 206 -9.36 2.86 -5.30
CA PHE A 206 -10.37 3.89 -5.48
C PHE A 206 -9.70 5.24 -5.17
N ARG A 207 -9.73 6.17 -6.13
CA ARG A 207 -9.49 7.59 -5.86
C ARG A 207 -10.83 8.31 -5.73
#